data_AF-A0A2E2WKH7-F1
#
_entry.id   AF-A0A2E2WKH7-F1
#
_cell.length_a   1.000
_cell.length_b   1.000
_cell.length_c   1.000
_cell.angle_alpha   90.00
_cell.angle_beta   90.00
_cell.angle_gamma   90.00
#
_symmetry.space_group_name_H-M   'P 1'
#
loop_
_entity.id
_entity.type
_entity.pdbx_description
1 polymer ?
#
loop_
_entity_poly.entity_id
_entity_poly.type
_entity_poly.pdbx_seq_one_letter_code
_entity_poly.pdbx_strand_id
1 'polypeptide(L)'
;MTPLSLLALYLFFRAKQFSCDFLLQTDWMALTKGKPGKEGYHALFSHTLIHGVATTLIMLIFAPALWWMGIVDLFVHSTVDRTKGILTNKCGWKPTDTAFWWAFGFDQEAHNLTHLAYIVVVVVHNGGLTF
;
A
#
# COMPACT_ATOMS: atom_id res chain seq x y z
N MET A 1 -3.69 -11.46 20.95
CA MET A 1 -4.65 -10.81 20.02
C MET A 1 -5.80 -11.78 19.76
N THR A 2 -7.06 -11.35 19.92
CA THR A 2 -8.22 -12.22 19.69
C THR A 2 -8.50 -12.41 18.19
N PRO A 3 -9.20 -13.47 17.76
CA PRO A 3 -9.60 -13.65 16.37
C PRO A 3 -10.42 -12.48 15.80
N LEU A 4 -11.29 -11.87 16.64
CA LEU A 4 -12.09 -10.71 16.23
C LEU A 4 -11.20 -9.48 15.96
N SER A 5 -10.21 -9.23 16.82
CA SER A 5 -9.23 -8.15 16.61
C SER A 5 -8.41 -8.39 15.34
N LEU A 6 -8.01 -9.64 15.06
CA LEU A 6 -7.28 -10.00 13.85
C LEU A 6 -8.12 -9.72 12.59
N LEU A 7 -9.39 -10.15 12.60
CA LEU A 7 -10.31 -9.88 11.48
C LEU A 7 -10.50 -8.38 11.27
N ALA A 8 -10.66 -7.62 12.34
CA ALA A 8 -10.74 -6.17 12.26
C ALA A 8 -9.47 -5.58 11.62
N LEU A 9 -8.28 -5.94 12.11
CA LEU A 9 -7.01 -5.46 11.56
C LEU A 9 -6.89 -5.75 10.05
N TYR A 10 -7.23 -6.97 9.63
CA TYR A 10 -7.28 -7.33 8.22
C TYR A 10 -8.22 -6.42 7.42
N LEU A 11 -9.45 -6.23 7.89
CA LEU A 11 -10.45 -5.39 7.21
C LEU A 11 -10.02 -3.91 7.15
N PHE A 12 -9.34 -3.41 8.18
CA PHE A 12 -8.77 -2.05 8.16
C PHE A 12 -7.71 -1.90 7.06
N PHE A 13 -6.83 -2.88 6.86
CA PHE A 13 -5.89 -2.87 5.75
C PHE A 13 -6.58 -2.99 4.39
N ARG A 14 -7.63 -3.81 4.26
CA ARG A 14 -8.45 -3.87 3.03
C ARG A 14 -9.09 -2.53 2.71
N ALA A 15 -9.72 -1.91 3.69
CA ALA A 15 -10.36 -0.61 3.56
C ALA A 15 -9.35 0.49 3.24
N LYS A 16 -8.17 0.45 3.88
CA LYS A 16 -7.04 1.34 3.58
C LYS A 16 -6.65 1.25 2.12
N GLN A 17 -6.34 0.05 1.62
CA GLN A 17 -5.87 -0.11 0.24
C GLN A 17 -6.91 0.41 -0.75
N PHE A 18 -8.17 0.00 -0.60
CA PHE A 18 -9.24 0.45 -1.46
C PHE A 18 -9.40 1.99 -1.45
N SER A 19 -9.42 2.58 -0.25
CA SER A 19 -9.58 4.02 -0.09
C SER A 19 -8.42 4.79 -0.72
N CYS A 20 -7.18 4.37 -0.44
CA CYS A 20 -5.99 5.11 -0.86
C CYS A 20 -5.71 4.96 -2.36
N ASP A 21 -5.90 3.78 -2.95
CA ASP A 21 -5.61 3.54 -4.38
C ASP A 21 -6.72 3.99 -5.32
N PHE A 22 -7.97 3.95 -4.88
CA PHE A 22 -9.12 4.11 -5.77
C PHE A 22 -9.98 5.34 -5.46
N LEU A 23 -10.09 5.74 -4.19
CA LEU A 23 -10.95 6.86 -3.82
C LEU A 23 -10.17 8.17 -3.63
N LEU A 24 -9.00 8.10 -3.01
CA LEU A 24 -8.18 9.27 -2.67
C LEU A 24 -7.08 9.54 -3.70
N GLN A 25 -6.70 8.55 -4.50
CA GLN A 25 -5.73 8.73 -5.57
C GLN A 25 -6.35 9.56 -6.70
N THR A 26 -5.72 10.69 -7.02
CA THR A 26 -6.14 11.53 -8.15
C THR A 26 -5.57 11.05 -9.47
N ASP A 27 -6.16 11.49 -10.59
CA ASP A 27 -5.63 11.23 -11.94
C ASP A 27 -4.17 11.67 -12.08
N TRP A 28 -3.82 12.81 -11.49
CA TRP A 28 -2.43 13.30 -11.48
C TRP A 28 -1.49 12.28 -10.82
N MET A 29 -1.84 11.76 -9.63
CA MET A 29 -1.04 10.74 -8.96
C MET A 29 -0.90 9.49 -9.82
N ALA A 30 -2.03 8.94 -10.29
CA ALA A 30 -2.08 7.68 -11.01
C ALA A 30 -1.31 7.72 -12.34
N LEU A 31 -1.47 8.79 -13.11
CA LEU A 31 -0.89 8.94 -14.45
C LEU A 31 0.56 9.46 -14.43
N THR A 32 1.02 10.02 -13.31
CA THR A 32 2.32 10.70 -13.22
C THR A 32 3.34 9.96 -12.37
N LYS A 33 2.94 9.18 -11.34
CA LYS A 33 3.88 8.53 -10.39
C LYS A 33 4.94 7.61 -11.02
N GLY A 34 4.65 7.06 -12.20
CA GLY A 34 5.59 6.25 -12.98
C GLY A 34 6.60 7.03 -13.85
N LYS A 35 6.42 8.35 -14.02
CA LYS A 35 7.27 9.17 -14.92
C LYS A 35 8.63 9.47 -14.30
N PRO A 36 9.69 9.65 -15.11
CA PRO A 36 10.99 10.11 -14.61
C PRO A 36 10.93 11.58 -14.14
N GLY A 37 11.94 11.97 -13.36
CA GLY A 37 12.10 13.35 -12.92
C GLY A 37 11.28 13.75 -11.69
N LYS A 38 11.47 15.00 -11.25
CA LYS A 38 10.94 15.55 -10.00
C LYS A 38 9.42 15.37 -9.88
N GLU A 39 8.70 15.60 -10.98
CA GLU A 39 7.24 15.55 -10.98
C GLU A 39 6.70 14.13 -10.75
N GLY A 40 7.36 13.12 -11.31
CA GLY A 40 6.99 11.72 -11.06
C GLY A 40 7.20 11.31 -9.60
N TYR A 41 8.29 11.77 -8.98
CA TYR A 41 8.52 11.55 -7.54
C TYR A 41 7.53 12.32 -6.67
N HIS A 42 7.15 13.54 -7.06
CA HIS A 42 6.15 14.31 -6.35
C HIS A 42 4.81 13.58 -6.33
N ALA A 43 4.32 13.13 -7.50
CA ALA A 43 3.10 12.32 -7.62
C ALA A 43 3.17 11.02 -6.80
N LEU A 44 4.31 10.31 -6.86
CA LEU A 44 4.54 9.08 -6.10
C LEU A 44 4.47 9.32 -4.58
N PHE A 45 5.18 10.34 -4.09
CA PHE A 45 5.24 10.62 -2.66
C PHE A 45 3.95 11.20 -2.11
N SER A 46 3.21 12.02 -2.88
CA SER A 46 1.89 12.47 -2.47
C SER A 46 0.93 11.28 -2.27
N HIS A 47 0.97 10.29 -3.15
CA HIS A 47 0.13 9.10 -3.03
C HIS A 47 0.57 8.17 -1.89
N THR A 48 1.86 7.84 -1.83
CA THR A 48 2.40 6.91 -0.81
C THR A 48 2.40 7.51 0.59
N LEU A 49 2.42 8.83 0.74
CA LEU A 49 2.20 9.50 2.03
C LEU A 49 0.79 9.26 2.57
N ILE A 50 -0.23 9.25 1.71
CA ILE A 50 -1.61 8.90 2.13
C ILE A 50 -1.63 7.49 2.70
N HIS A 51 -0.98 6.55 2.04
CA HIS A 51 -0.82 5.17 2.54
C HIS A 51 -0.06 5.11 3.87
N GLY A 52 1.08 5.79 3.97
CA GLY A 52 1.88 5.82 5.19
C GLY A 52 1.12 6.43 6.39
N VAL A 53 0.35 7.50 6.16
CA VAL A 53 -0.53 8.09 7.18
C VAL A 53 -1.61 7.09 7.59
N ALA A 54 -2.30 6.47 6.63
CA ALA A 54 -3.34 5.50 6.93
C ALA A 54 -2.80 4.26 7.67
N THR A 55 -1.61 3.77 7.31
CA THR A 55 -0.93 2.70 8.06
C THR A 55 -0.59 3.14 9.48
N THR A 56 -0.08 4.36 9.67
CA THR A 56 0.18 4.90 11.02
C THR A 56 -1.09 4.90 11.87
N LEU A 57 -2.22 5.36 11.32
CA LEU A 57 -3.50 5.38 12.02
C LEU A 57 -3.97 3.98 12.42
N ILE A 58 -3.79 2.99 11.54
CA ILE A 58 -4.08 1.57 11.86
C ILE A 58 -3.19 1.11 13.03
N MET A 59 -1.89 1.40 12.99
CA MET A 59 -0.98 1.00 14.07
C MET A 59 -1.35 1.62 15.40
N LEU A 60 -1.74 2.90 15.42
CA LEU A 60 -2.18 3.59 16.64
C LEU A 60 -3.42 2.96 17.28
N ILE A 61 -4.21 2.17 16.54
CA ILE A 61 -5.36 1.43 17.07
C ILE A 61 -4.95 0.04 17.58
N PHE A 62 -4.13 -0.69 16.82
CA PHE A 62 -3.89 -2.13 17.08
C PHE A 62 -2.56 -2.45 17.75
N ALA A 63 -1.55 -1.59 17.62
CA ALA A 63 -0.22 -1.72 18.23
C ALA A 63 0.50 -0.35 18.24
N PRO A 64 0.17 0.57 19.16
CA PRO A 64 0.62 1.96 19.11
C PRO A 64 2.15 2.14 19.09
N ALA A 65 2.89 1.21 19.70
CA ALA A 65 4.36 1.20 19.69
C ALA A 65 4.95 1.03 18.27
N LEU A 66 4.15 0.56 17.31
CA LEU A 66 4.52 0.34 15.91
C LEU A 66 4.11 1.49 14.98
N TRP A 67 3.83 2.70 15.49
CA TRP A 67 3.44 3.86 14.67
C TRP A 67 4.38 4.11 13.48
N TRP A 68 5.68 3.85 13.65
CA TRP A 68 6.72 4.03 12.63
C TRP A 68 6.58 3.10 11.42
N MET A 69 5.73 2.07 11.49
CA MET A 69 5.40 1.22 10.34
C MET A 69 4.73 2.01 9.21
N GLY A 70 4.14 3.17 9.48
CA GLY A 70 3.68 4.07 8.41
C GLY A 70 4.82 4.65 7.56
N ILE A 71 5.99 4.89 8.17
CA ILE A 71 7.20 5.30 7.45
C ILE A 71 7.71 4.14 6.60
N VAL A 72 7.73 2.92 7.17
CA VAL A 72 8.08 1.70 6.41
C VAL A 72 7.16 1.53 5.22
N ASP A 73 5.85 1.69 5.43
CA ASP A 73 4.86 1.57 4.37
C ASP A 73 5.06 2.61 3.27
N LEU A 74 5.38 3.86 3.61
CA LEU A 74 5.72 4.86 2.60
C LEU A 74 6.84 4.36 1.65
N PHE A 75 7.91 3.80 2.20
CA PHE A 75 9.04 3.29 1.39
C PHE A 75 8.69 2.03 0.59
N VAL A 76 8.05 1.06 1.24
CA VAL A 76 7.65 -0.21 0.62
C VAL A 76 6.64 0.07 -0.50
N HIS A 77 5.61 0.85 -0.22
CA HIS A 77 4.58 1.23 -1.18
C HIS A 77 5.17 2.01 -2.35
N SER A 78 6.05 2.99 -2.06
CA SER A 78 6.76 3.74 -3.11
C SER A 78 7.55 2.81 -4.03
N THR A 79 8.18 1.77 -3.48
CA THR A 79 8.99 0.83 -4.26
C THR A 79 8.12 -0.01 -5.20
N VAL A 80 7.01 -0.56 -4.71
CA VAL A 80 6.06 -1.35 -5.51
C VAL A 80 5.47 -0.49 -6.63
N ASP A 81 4.89 0.65 -6.27
CA ASP A 81 4.25 1.57 -7.21
C ASP A 81 5.22 2.09 -8.28
N ARG A 82 6.45 2.43 -7.87
CA ARG A 82 7.47 2.92 -8.79
C ARG A 82 7.90 1.81 -9.74
N THR A 83 8.07 0.59 -9.26
CA THR A 83 8.45 -0.56 -10.09
C THR A 83 7.38 -0.81 -11.15
N LYS A 84 6.10 -0.90 -10.74
CA LYS A 84 4.99 -1.07 -11.69
C LYS A 84 4.90 0.11 -12.66
N GLY A 85 4.96 1.35 -12.16
CA GLY A 85 4.90 2.55 -12.99
C GLY A 85 6.00 2.63 -14.05
N ILE A 86 7.24 2.29 -13.69
CA ILE A 86 8.36 2.24 -14.65
C ILE A 86 8.15 1.14 -15.69
N LEU A 87 7.71 -0.06 -15.29
CA LEU A 87 7.47 -1.17 -16.21
C LEU A 87 6.36 -0.84 -17.20
N THR A 88 5.20 -0.38 -16.71
CA THR A 88 4.07 0.03 -17.56
C THR A 88 4.49 1.11 -18.56
N ASN A 89 5.26 2.12 -18.13
CA ASN A 89 5.72 3.20 -19.01
C ASN A 89 6.75 2.74 -20.04
N LYS A 90 7.74 1.93 -19.63
CA LYS A 90 8.78 1.41 -20.55
C LYS A 90 8.20 0.48 -21.61
N CYS A 91 7.21 -0.34 -21.24
CA CYS A 91 6.55 -1.27 -22.14
C CYS A 91 5.38 -0.65 -22.92
N GLY A 92 4.96 0.58 -22.58
CA GLY A 92 3.89 1.29 -23.26
C GLY A 92 2.51 0.65 -23.11
N TRP A 93 2.29 -0.14 -22.05
CA TRP A 93 1.02 -0.85 -21.84
C TRP A 93 -0.11 0.11 -21.50
N LYS A 94 -1.23 -0.05 -22.20
CA LYS A 94 -2.47 0.72 -22.05
C LYS A 94 -3.56 -0.15 -21.43
N PRO A 95 -4.63 0.43 -20.86
CA PRO A 95 -5.77 -0.33 -20.35
C PRO A 95 -6.44 -1.27 -21.38
N THR A 96 -6.24 -1.03 -22.68
CA THR A 96 -6.68 -1.93 -23.77
C THR A 96 -5.83 -3.20 -23.88
N ASP A 97 -4.67 -3.26 -23.23
CA ASP A 97 -3.72 -4.36 -23.34
C ASP A 97 -3.83 -5.29 -22.12
N THR A 98 -3.82 -6.61 -22.35
CA THR A 98 -3.88 -7.61 -21.26
C THR A 98 -2.73 -7.45 -20.26
N ALA A 99 -1.53 -7.09 -20.73
CA ALA A 99 -0.35 -6.92 -19.88
C ALA A 99 -0.51 -5.76 -18.86
N PHE A 100 -1.31 -4.73 -19.18
CA PHE A 100 -1.64 -3.69 -18.21
C PHE A 100 -2.40 -4.28 -17.02
N TRP A 101 -3.36 -5.16 -17.27
CA TRP A 101 -4.16 -5.80 -16.22
C TRP A 101 -3.36 -6.80 -15.40
N TRP A 102 -2.38 -7.50 -16.01
CA TRP A 102 -1.43 -8.30 -15.25
C TRP A 102 -0.58 -7.44 -14.32
N ALA A 103 0.01 -6.35 -14.84
CA ALA A 103 0.81 -5.44 -14.02
C ALA A 103 -0.01 -4.80 -12.90
N PHE A 104 -1.26 -4.43 -13.18
CA PHE A 104 -2.19 -3.91 -12.19
C PHE A 104 -2.54 -4.96 -11.12
N GLY A 105 -2.84 -6.20 -11.52
CA GLY A 105 -3.12 -7.28 -10.57
C GLY A 105 -1.93 -7.61 -9.67
N PHE A 106 -0.72 -7.68 -10.24
CA PHE A 106 0.50 -7.91 -9.47
C PHE A 106 0.81 -6.78 -8.48
N ASP A 107 0.55 -5.53 -8.86
CA ASP A 107 0.66 -4.37 -7.99
C ASP A 107 -0.28 -4.48 -6.78
N GLN A 108 -1.56 -4.81 -7.02
CA GLN A 108 -2.53 -5.00 -5.94
C GLN A 108 -2.16 -6.18 -5.02
N GLU A 109 -1.64 -7.28 -5.58
CA GLU A 109 -1.24 -8.42 -4.77
C GLU A 109 0.04 -8.18 -3.97
N ALA A 110 1.02 -7.46 -4.54
CA ALA A 110 2.21 -7.04 -3.81
C ALA A 110 1.84 -6.21 -2.58
N HIS A 111 0.89 -5.28 -2.69
CA HIS A 111 0.38 -4.51 -1.55
C HIS A 111 -0.38 -5.37 -0.54
N ASN A 112 -1.14 -6.37 -0.97
CA ASN A 112 -1.79 -7.32 -0.06
C ASN A 112 -0.77 -8.10 0.78
N LEU A 113 0.32 -8.55 0.16
CA LEU A 113 1.38 -9.30 0.83
C LEU A 113 2.12 -8.42 1.85
N THR A 114 2.31 -7.12 1.59
CA THR A 114 2.92 -6.21 2.56
C THR A 114 2.01 -6.00 3.76
N HIS A 115 0.69 -5.86 3.56
CA HIS A 115 -0.26 -5.79 4.68
C HIS A 115 -0.30 -7.09 5.48
N LEU A 116 -0.23 -8.25 4.82
CA LEU A 116 -0.13 -9.53 5.51
C LEU A 116 1.13 -9.56 6.40
N ALA A 117 2.27 -9.09 5.89
CA ALA A 117 3.49 -8.98 6.69
C ALA A 117 3.30 -8.04 7.89
N TYR A 118 2.63 -6.89 7.72
CA TYR A 118 2.34 -5.97 8.82
C TYR A 118 1.40 -6.57 9.86
N ILE A 119 0.38 -7.31 9.42
CA ILE A 119 -0.53 -8.06 10.30
C ILE A 119 0.27 -9.05 11.15
N VAL A 120 1.18 -9.82 10.53
CA VAL A 120 2.05 -10.75 11.25
C VAL A 120 2.92 -10.03 12.28
N VAL A 121 3.52 -8.89 11.92
CA VAL A 121 4.31 -8.06 12.86
C VAL A 121 3.46 -7.64 14.06
N VAL A 122 2.22 -7.17 13.83
CA VAL A 122 1.29 -6.77 14.90
C VAL A 122 0.92 -7.97 15.79
N VAL A 123 0.61 -9.13 15.20
CA VAL A 123 0.29 -10.35 15.96
C VAL A 123 1.45 -10.77 16.84
N VAL A 124 2.67 -10.82 16.30
CA VAL A 124 3.88 -11.20 17.06
C VAL A 124 4.16 -10.18 18.16
N HIS A 125 4.08 -8.89 17.86
CA HIS A 125 4.26 -7.81 18.84
C HIS A 125 3.27 -7.92 20.01
N ASN A 126 2.02 -8.27 19.73
CA ASN A 126 0.97 -8.43 20.74
C ASN A 126 0.98 -9.80 21.46
N GLY A 127 2.06 -10.58 21.35
CA GLY A 127 2.23 -11.86 22.05
C GLY A 127 1.50 -13.05 21.43
N GLY A 128 1.10 -12.96 20.15
CA GLY A 128 0.44 -14.04 19.42
C GLY A 128 -1.08 -14.04 19.50
N LEU A 129 -1.69 -15.14 19.05
CA LEU A 129 -3.14 -15.33 19.07
C LEU A 129 -3.57 -15.91 20.42
N THR A 130 -4.68 -15.38 20.93
CA THR A 130 -5.33 -15.88 22.15
C THR A 130 -6.62 -16.60 21.75
N PHE A 131 -6.74 -17.86 22.13
CA PHE A 131 -7.90 -18.72 21.85
C PHE A 131 -8.75 -18.90 23.10
#